data_AF-A0A087X868-F1
#
_entry.id   AF-A0A087X868-F1
#
_cell.length_a   1.000
_cell.length_b   1.000
_cell.length_c   1.000
_cell.angle_alpha   90.00
_cell.angle_beta   90.00
_cell.angle_gamma   90.00
#
_symmetry.space_group_name_H-M   'P 1'
#
loop_
_entity.id
_entity.type
_entity.pdbx_description
1 polymer ?
#
loop_
_entity_poly.entity_id
_entity_poly.type
_entity_poly.pdbx_seq_one_letter_code
_entity_poly.pdbx_strand_id
1 'polypeptide(L)'
;ALQCTTVATKMGDRDYEEADQEDNSEPEINQEKETGCFRKFQNLIIPPEFRDRYMQRANCRPPPIFIIGISIAELAVFIYYALWKPHKQWVTLDEGIWKSPLTYDPAKRQEAWRFLSYMFMHAGVGHIFGNLVMQLLLGIPLEMVHKGHEVGLVYLAGVLAGSLASSIFDPLTVLVGASGGVYALYGGYFINAVVNFKQMKLIFGVTRILIIVLIVVADFGYALYRRFANLEGGVKVSFVAHLGGIVAGLTIGYVFFIKFNTKLCKNPLFWICILGYAVFLIFAVFFNIFISPAS
;
A
#
# COMPACT_ATOMS: atom_id res chain seq x y z
N ALA A 1 3.42 27.92 -16.05
CA ALA A 1 3.43 29.06 -15.12
C ALA A 1 3.12 28.55 -13.72
N LEU A 2 4.14 28.50 -12.86
CA LEU A 2 4.09 28.53 -11.40
C LEU A 2 5.55 28.69 -10.97
N GLN A 3 5.96 29.95 -10.85
CA GLN A 3 7.33 30.38 -10.55
C GLN A 3 7.70 30.04 -9.11
N CYS A 4 8.83 29.36 -8.93
CA CYS A 4 9.49 29.18 -7.66
C CYS A 4 10.40 30.39 -7.44
N THR A 5 9.99 31.33 -6.58
CA THR A 5 10.78 32.51 -6.23
C THR A 5 11.96 32.10 -5.35
N THR A 6 13.15 32.50 -5.80
CA THR A 6 14.42 32.33 -5.09
C THR A 6 14.65 33.54 -4.20
N VAL A 7 14.78 33.36 -2.89
CA VAL A 7 15.44 34.32 -2.01
C VAL A 7 16.62 33.59 -1.37
N ALA A 8 17.82 33.99 -1.79
CA ALA A 8 19.07 33.58 -1.20
C ALA A 8 19.41 34.56 -0.08
N THR A 9 19.48 34.07 1.15
CA THR A 9 20.11 34.77 2.28
C THR A 9 21.12 33.83 2.93
N LYS A 10 22.37 34.29 2.98
CA LYS A 10 23.46 33.70 3.78
C LYS A 10 23.22 34.04 5.25
N MET A 11 23.11 33.03 6.12
CA MET A 11 23.27 33.10 7.59
C MET A 11 23.34 31.63 8.04
N GLY A 12 24.40 31.12 8.68
CA GLY A 12 24.92 31.49 10.00
C GLY A 12 24.34 30.48 11.00
N ASP A 13 25.17 29.63 11.61
CA ASP A 13 24.81 28.47 12.49
C ASP A 13 24.05 28.84 13.80
N ARG A 14 22.97 29.63 13.75
CA ARG A 14 22.24 30.10 14.94
C ARG A 14 20.70 30.03 14.90
N ASP A 15 20.10 29.46 13.85
CA ASP A 15 18.63 29.53 13.65
C ASP A 15 17.85 28.28 14.12
N TYR A 16 18.32 27.58 15.16
CA TYR A 16 17.57 26.44 15.74
C TYR A 16 16.61 26.84 16.88
N GLU A 17 16.62 28.11 17.34
CA GLU A 17 15.84 28.55 18.51
C GLU A 17 14.77 29.62 18.22
N GLU A 18 14.63 30.13 16.99
CA GLU A 18 13.77 31.31 16.72
C GLU A 18 12.47 31.05 15.95
N ALA A 19 12.06 29.80 15.76
CA ALA A 19 10.81 29.47 15.04
C ALA A 19 9.56 29.25 15.93
N ASP A 20 9.66 29.49 17.25
CA ASP A 20 8.60 29.17 18.24
C ASP A 20 7.84 30.41 18.78
N GLN A 21 7.77 31.50 18.01
CA GLN A 21 6.97 32.67 18.40
C GLN A 21 6.16 33.20 17.23
N GLU A 22 5.05 32.56 16.89
CA GLU A 22 3.92 33.27 16.29
C GLU A 22 2.60 32.49 16.47
N ASP A 23 1.60 33.22 16.97
CA ASP A 23 0.16 32.90 17.09
C ASP A 23 -0.35 32.13 18.33
N ASN A 24 -0.45 32.86 19.45
CA ASN A 24 -1.32 32.54 20.59
C ASN A 24 -2.76 32.99 20.31
N SER A 25 -3.51 32.20 19.54
CA SER A 25 -4.98 32.29 19.52
C SER A 25 -5.60 30.89 19.45
N GLU A 26 -5.73 30.26 20.63
CA GLU A 26 -6.41 28.96 20.79
C GLU A 26 -7.93 29.10 20.56
N PRO A 27 -8.56 28.29 19.70
CA PRO A 27 -9.95 27.93 19.89
C PRO A 27 -10.03 26.73 20.85
N GLU A 28 -10.69 26.92 22.00
CA GLU A 28 -11.03 25.83 22.93
C GLU A 28 -11.80 24.72 22.19
N ILE A 29 -11.12 23.60 21.89
CA ILE A 29 -11.77 22.38 21.40
C ILE A 29 -11.86 21.41 22.57
N ASN A 30 -13.11 21.13 22.98
CA ASN A 30 -13.50 20.13 23.97
C ASN A 30 -12.67 18.85 23.86
N GLN A 31 -11.73 18.67 24.80
CA GLN A 31 -11.00 17.42 24.99
C GLN A 31 -11.97 16.37 25.56
N GLU A 32 -12.54 15.53 24.68
CA GLU A 32 -13.16 14.28 25.12
C GLU A 32 -12.11 13.43 25.86
N LYS A 33 -12.48 12.98 27.07
CA LYS A 33 -11.68 12.14 27.97
C LYS A 33 -11.12 10.91 27.25
N GLU A 34 -9.89 10.98 26.75
CA GLU A 34 -9.16 9.78 26.34
C GLU A 34 -8.91 8.87 27.55
N THR A 35 -9.36 7.62 27.42
CA THR A 35 -9.25 6.60 28.47
C THR A 35 -7.77 6.38 28.85
N GLY A 36 -7.48 6.35 30.15
CA GLY A 36 -6.10 6.38 30.67
C GLY A 36 -5.16 5.24 30.24
N CYS A 37 -5.69 4.15 29.67
CA CYS A 37 -4.89 3.05 29.10
C CYS A 37 -4.20 3.46 27.78
N PHE A 38 -4.94 4.12 26.89
CA PHE A 38 -4.41 4.56 25.60
C PHE A 38 -3.29 5.59 25.78
N ARG A 39 -3.51 6.56 26.69
CA ARG A 39 -2.50 7.57 27.05
C ARG A 39 -1.23 6.98 27.65
N LYS A 40 -1.34 5.94 28.49
CA LYS A 40 -0.17 5.22 29.04
C LYS A 40 0.61 4.48 27.95
N PHE A 41 -0.07 3.80 27.05
CA PHE A 41 0.56 3.08 25.94
C PHE A 41 1.28 4.03 24.96
N GLN A 42 0.69 5.19 24.67
CA GLN A 42 1.31 6.22 23.84
C GLN A 42 2.58 6.78 24.48
N ASN A 43 2.53 7.12 25.77
CA ASN A 43 3.68 7.63 26.51
C ASN A 43 4.85 6.62 26.53
N LEU A 44 4.53 5.33 26.40
CA LEU A 44 5.49 4.27 26.30
C LEU A 44 6.19 4.26 24.92
N ILE A 45 5.46 4.50 23.82
CA ILE A 45 5.95 4.39 22.44
C ILE A 45 6.64 5.67 21.92
N ILE A 46 6.02 6.83 22.17
CA ILE A 46 6.39 8.10 21.52
C ILE A 46 7.10 9.02 22.52
N PRO A 47 8.30 9.56 22.18
CA PRO A 47 8.97 10.58 22.97
C PRO A 47 8.11 11.84 23.16
N PRO A 48 8.21 12.56 24.29
CA PRO A 48 7.34 13.69 24.60
C PRO A 48 7.33 14.77 23.50
N GLU A 49 8.45 15.07 22.87
CA GLU A 49 8.61 16.10 21.83
C GLU A 49 7.84 15.84 20.51
N PHE A 50 7.34 14.61 20.30
CA PHE A 50 6.59 14.24 19.09
C PHE A 50 5.11 13.91 19.35
N ARG A 51 4.65 13.92 20.61
CA ARG A 51 3.29 13.44 20.96
C ARG A 51 2.20 14.30 20.35
N ASP A 52 2.23 15.61 20.54
CA ASP A 52 1.12 16.49 20.11
C ASP A 52 0.94 16.48 18.59
N ARG A 53 2.05 16.49 17.84
CA ARG A 53 2.04 16.34 16.37
C ARG A 53 1.51 14.97 15.92
N TYR A 54 1.79 13.91 16.67
CA TYR A 54 1.23 12.59 16.38
C TYR A 54 -0.28 12.56 16.67
N MET A 55 -0.73 13.12 17.79
CA MET A 55 -2.15 13.17 18.20
C MET A 55 -3.03 13.95 17.22
N GLN A 56 -2.55 15.10 16.75
CA GLN A 56 -3.29 15.88 15.74
C GLN A 56 -3.44 15.13 14.41
N ARG A 57 -2.50 14.24 14.07
CA ARG A 57 -2.49 13.50 12.80
C ARG A 57 -3.19 12.16 12.87
N ALA A 58 -3.05 11.44 13.98
CA ALA A 58 -3.75 10.20 14.28
C ALA A 58 -5.20 10.48 14.75
N ASN A 59 -5.86 11.43 14.11
CA ASN A 59 -7.27 11.71 14.34
C ASN A 59 -8.13 10.85 13.41
N CYS A 60 -9.29 10.41 13.88
CA CYS A 60 -10.25 9.66 13.06
C CYS A 60 -10.95 10.54 12.00
N ARG A 61 -10.32 11.63 11.56
CA ARG A 61 -10.87 12.65 10.67
C ARG A 61 -9.91 12.91 9.50
N PRO A 62 -10.28 12.57 8.26
CA PRO A 62 -11.47 11.81 7.87
C PRO A 62 -11.36 10.33 8.30
N PRO A 63 -12.49 9.62 8.48
CA PRO A 63 -12.49 8.20 8.74
C PRO A 63 -11.85 7.42 7.57
N PRO A 64 -11.38 6.17 7.79
CA PRO A 64 -10.72 5.36 6.77
C PRO A 64 -11.71 4.80 5.75
N ILE A 65 -12.12 5.64 4.79
CA ILE A 65 -13.16 5.32 3.80
C ILE A 65 -12.60 4.47 2.66
N PHE A 66 -11.36 4.72 2.20
CA PHE A 66 -10.82 4.06 1.03
C PHE A 66 -10.63 2.57 1.26
N ILE A 67 -9.89 2.19 2.32
CA ILE A 67 -9.57 0.78 2.62
C ILE A 67 -10.83 -0.02 2.93
N ILE A 68 -11.76 0.56 3.70
CA ILE A 68 -13.05 -0.09 3.98
C ILE A 68 -13.87 -0.23 2.70
N GLY A 69 -13.94 0.83 1.89
CA GLY A 69 -14.70 0.85 0.64
C GLY A 69 -14.21 -0.18 -0.37
N ILE A 70 -12.90 -0.28 -0.59
CA ILE A 70 -12.33 -1.25 -1.52
C ILE A 70 -12.50 -2.68 -1.02
N SER A 71 -12.35 -2.93 0.29
CA SER A 71 -12.64 -4.23 0.91
C SER A 71 -14.10 -4.65 0.73
N ILE A 72 -15.05 -3.73 0.89
CA ILE A 72 -16.47 -4.01 0.64
C ILE A 72 -16.71 -4.34 -0.84
N ALA A 73 -16.09 -3.60 -1.76
CA ALA A 73 -16.22 -3.85 -3.20
C ALA A 73 -15.69 -5.23 -3.60
N GLU A 74 -14.50 -5.61 -3.10
CA GLU A 74 -13.92 -6.95 -3.30
C GLU A 74 -14.85 -8.05 -2.78
N LEU A 75 -15.38 -7.88 -1.56
CA LEU A 75 -16.29 -8.84 -0.95
C LEU A 75 -17.60 -8.95 -1.73
N ALA A 76 -18.16 -7.83 -2.19
CA ALA A 76 -19.39 -7.80 -2.97
C ALA A 76 -19.23 -8.53 -4.31
N VAL A 77 -18.11 -8.29 -5.01
CA VAL A 77 -17.78 -9.01 -6.27
C VAL A 77 -17.58 -10.50 -6.00
N PHE A 78 -16.88 -10.86 -4.92
CA PHE A 78 -16.71 -12.27 -4.56
C PHE A 78 -18.04 -12.97 -4.26
N ILE A 79 -18.92 -12.35 -3.47
CA ILE A 79 -20.26 -12.89 -3.17
C ILE A 79 -21.07 -13.04 -4.45
N TYR A 80 -21.04 -12.07 -5.35
CA TYR A 80 -21.73 -12.15 -6.64
C TYR A 80 -21.27 -13.39 -7.45
N TYR A 81 -19.95 -13.59 -7.60
CA TYR A 81 -19.42 -14.77 -8.31
C TYR A 81 -19.67 -16.09 -7.57
N ALA A 82 -19.70 -16.08 -6.24
CA ALA A 82 -19.98 -17.27 -5.44
C ALA A 82 -21.44 -17.73 -5.55
N LEU A 83 -22.40 -16.78 -5.61
CA LEU A 83 -23.83 -17.08 -5.63
C LEU A 83 -24.37 -17.38 -7.04
N TRP A 84 -23.84 -16.72 -8.07
CA TRP A 84 -24.43 -16.76 -9.42
C TRP A 84 -23.73 -17.66 -10.42
N LYS A 85 -22.55 -18.19 -10.11
CA LYS A 85 -21.83 -19.13 -10.99
C LYS A 85 -21.78 -20.53 -10.39
N PRO A 86 -21.92 -21.59 -11.21
CA PRO A 86 -21.75 -22.95 -10.74
C PRO A 86 -20.36 -23.10 -10.12
N HIS A 87 -20.29 -23.72 -8.95
CA HIS A 87 -19.05 -23.96 -8.22
C HIS A 87 -18.95 -25.44 -7.88
N LYS A 88 -17.79 -26.05 -8.16
CA LYS A 88 -17.52 -27.45 -7.82
C LYS A 88 -17.30 -27.65 -6.31
N GLN A 89 -16.79 -26.63 -5.62
CA GLN A 89 -16.51 -26.66 -4.17
C GLN A 89 -16.47 -25.23 -3.61
N TRP A 90 -17.03 -25.01 -2.42
CA TRP A 90 -17.07 -23.69 -1.75
C TRP A 90 -15.69 -23.07 -1.47
N VAL A 91 -14.63 -23.88 -1.52
CA VAL A 91 -13.25 -23.49 -1.16
C VAL A 91 -12.51 -22.84 -2.34
N THR A 92 -12.86 -23.19 -3.59
CA THR A 92 -12.23 -22.71 -4.82
C THR A 92 -13.29 -22.38 -5.87
N LEU A 93 -13.37 -21.12 -6.29
CA LEU A 93 -14.32 -20.69 -7.32
C LEU A 93 -13.92 -21.26 -8.70
N ASP A 94 -14.92 -21.73 -9.45
CA ASP A 94 -14.80 -22.51 -10.70
C ASP A 94 -14.37 -21.66 -11.92
N GLU A 95 -14.31 -22.27 -13.13
CA GLU A 95 -13.98 -21.67 -14.45
C GLU A 95 -14.53 -20.25 -14.70
N GLY A 96 -15.67 -19.90 -14.10
CA GLY A 96 -16.31 -18.59 -14.25
C GLY A 96 -15.44 -17.40 -13.83
N ILE A 97 -14.56 -17.56 -12.84
CA ILE A 97 -13.65 -16.47 -12.43
C ILE A 97 -12.58 -16.21 -13.48
N TRP A 98 -12.11 -17.26 -14.16
CA TRP A 98 -11.01 -17.18 -15.12
C TRP A 98 -11.45 -16.53 -16.43
N LYS A 99 -12.74 -16.61 -16.76
CA LYS A 99 -13.35 -15.98 -17.95
C LYS A 99 -13.97 -14.60 -17.66
N SER A 100 -13.88 -14.11 -16.42
CA SER A 100 -14.44 -12.82 -16.01
C SER A 100 -13.85 -11.64 -16.81
N PRO A 101 -14.64 -10.58 -17.12
CA PRO A 101 -14.12 -9.35 -17.69
C PRO A 101 -13.17 -8.58 -16.76
N LEU A 102 -13.18 -8.88 -15.46
CA LEU A 102 -12.35 -8.22 -14.46
C LEU A 102 -10.98 -8.88 -14.28
N THR A 103 -10.87 -10.18 -14.59
CA THR A 103 -9.64 -10.96 -14.44
C THR A 103 -8.55 -10.47 -15.41
N TYR A 104 -7.30 -10.41 -14.96
CA TYR A 104 -6.18 -10.15 -15.86
C TYR A 104 -5.90 -11.39 -16.70
N ASP A 105 -6.11 -11.28 -18.01
CA ASP A 105 -5.88 -12.34 -18.98
C ASP A 105 -4.76 -11.91 -19.94
N PRO A 106 -3.63 -12.63 -19.99
CA PRO A 106 -2.53 -12.35 -20.92
C PRO A 106 -2.94 -12.26 -22.38
N ALA A 107 -3.98 -12.98 -22.79
CA ALA A 107 -4.49 -12.96 -24.17
C ALA A 107 -5.36 -11.71 -24.48
N LYS A 108 -5.64 -10.88 -23.47
CA LYS A 108 -6.52 -9.69 -23.59
C LYS A 108 -5.87 -8.42 -23.07
N ARG A 109 -4.55 -8.26 -23.25
CA ARG A 109 -3.78 -7.09 -22.76
C ARG A 109 -4.25 -5.75 -23.36
N GLN A 110 -4.89 -5.76 -24.52
CA GLN A 110 -5.55 -4.59 -25.11
C GLN A 110 -6.70 -4.05 -24.25
N GLU A 111 -7.29 -4.89 -23.40
CA GLU A 111 -8.33 -4.51 -22.44
C GLU A 111 -7.68 -3.90 -21.19
N ALA A 112 -7.15 -2.69 -21.31
CA ALA A 112 -6.26 -2.06 -20.32
C ALA A 112 -6.81 -2.01 -18.88
N TRP A 113 -8.13 -1.98 -18.70
CA TRP A 113 -8.74 -2.02 -17.36
C TRP A 113 -8.40 -3.31 -16.58
N ARG A 114 -8.09 -4.41 -17.27
CA ARG A 114 -7.72 -5.70 -16.67
C ARG A 114 -6.47 -5.64 -15.82
N PHE A 115 -5.57 -4.69 -16.08
CA PHE A 115 -4.39 -4.44 -15.25
C PHE A 115 -4.72 -3.87 -13.87
N LEU A 116 -5.94 -3.36 -13.66
CA LEU A 116 -6.44 -2.87 -12.37
C LEU A 116 -7.57 -3.73 -11.82
N SER A 117 -8.55 -4.09 -12.65
CA SER A 117 -9.79 -4.75 -12.20
C SER A 117 -9.58 -6.14 -11.60
N TYR A 118 -8.42 -6.78 -11.86
CA TYR A 118 -8.12 -8.10 -11.32
C TYR A 118 -8.11 -8.13 -9.80
N MET A 119 -7.90 -6.98 -9.14
CA MET A 119 -7.94 -6.84 -7.68
C MET A 119 -9.27 -7.24 -7.06
N PHE A 120 -10.38 -7.12 -7.80
CA PHE A 120 -11.71 -7.49 -7.31
C PHE A 120 -12.01 -8.99 -7.41
N MET A 121 -11.27 -9.72 -8.24
CA MET A 121 -11.48 -11.14 -8.47
C MET A 121 -10.69 -11.96 -7.46
N HIS A 122 -11.27 -13.01 -6.88
CA HIS A 122 -10.57 -13.87 -5.94
C HIS A 122 -10.84 -15.35 -6.24
N ALA A 123 -9.84 -16.18 -6.01
CA ALA A 123 -9.87 -17.60 -6.39
C ALA A 123 -10.63 -18.51 -5.42
N GLY A 124 -10.94 -18.02 -4.21
CA GLY A 124 -11.59 -18.82 -3.18
C GLY A 124 -11.64 -18.10 -1.84
N VAL A 125 -12.35 -18.67 -0.87
CA VAL A 125 -12.63 -18.04 0.43
C VAL A 125 -11.36 -17.71 1.19
N GLY A 126 -10.41 -18.65 1.28
CA GLY A 126 -9.13 -18.41 1.96
C GLY A 126 -8.31 -17.30 1.28
N HIS A 127 -8.45 -17.14 -0.04
CA HIS A 127 -7.74 -16.10 -0.79
C HIS A 127 -8.29 -14.71 -0.49
N ILE A 128 -9.61 -14.51 -0.57
CA ILE A 128 -10.22 -13.22 -0.21
C ILE A 128 -10.06 -12.92 1.28
N PHE A 129 -10.24 -13.91 2.15
CA PHE A 129 -10.08 -13.73 3.59
C PHE A 129 -8.68 -13.21 3.95
N GLY A 130 -7.62 -13.84 3.40
CA GLY A 130 -6.24 -13.40 3.63
C GLY A 130 -5.99 -11.97 3.14
N ASN A 131 -6.48 -11.62 1.95
CA ASN A 131 -6.37 -10.26 1.43
C ASN A 131 -7.10 -9.25 2.31
N LEU A 132 -8.37 -9.49 2.66
CA LEU A 132 -9.16 -8.58 3.49
C LEU A 132 -8.54 -8.38 4.88
N VAL A 133 -8.08 -9.46 5.54
CA VAL A 133 -7.45 -9.36 6.86
C VAL A 133 -6.21 -8.48 6.80
N MET A 134 -5.29 -8.74 5.87
CA MET A 134 -4.05 -7.96 5.78
C MET A 134 -4.29 -6.53 5.27
N GLN A 135 -5.22 -6.36 4.34
CA GLN A 135 -5.63 -5.06 3.82
C GLN A 135 -6.21 -4.17 4.91
N LEU A 136 -7.13 -4.69 5.73
CA LEU A 136 -7.72 -3.93 6.84
C LEU A 136 -6.69 -3.69 7.95
N LEU A 137 -5.89 -4.71 8.29
CA LEU A 137 -4.88 -4.63 9.36
C LEU A 137 -3.80 -3.58 9.08
N LEU A 138 -3.32 -3.49 7.83
CA LEU A 138 -2.26 -2.56 7.44
C LEU A 138 -2.81 -1.23 6.92
N GLY A 139 -3.88 -1.29 6.13
CA GLY A 139 -4.46 -0.17 5.42
C GLY A 139 -5.15 0.82 6.35
N ILE A 140 -5.96 0.36 7.32
CA ILE A 140 -6.69 1.26 8.23
C ILE A 140 -5.72 2.15 9.03
N PRO A 141 -4.67 1.61 9.70
CA PRO A 141 -3.71 2.45 10.40
C PRO A 141 -2.97 3.42 9.48
N LEU A 142 -2.60 3.00 8.27
CA LEU A 142 -1.98 3.90 7.29
C LEU A 142 -2.94 5.02 6.89
N GLU A 143 -4.21 4.71 6.65
CA GLU A 143 -5.21 5.67 6.18
C GLU A 143 -5.59 6.69 7.26
N MET A 144 -5.63 6.28 8.53
CA MET A 144 -5.85 7.21 9.63
C MET A 144 -4.72 8.27 9.73
N VAL A 145 -3.47 7.87 9.45
CA VAL A 145 -2.31 8.76 9.55
C VAL A 145 -2.10 9.59 8.27
N HIS A 146 -2.24 8.96 7.10
CA HIS A 146 -1.86 9.54 5.79
C HIS A 146 -3.06 9.85 4.90
N LYS A 147 -4.30 9.66 5.38
CA LYS A 147 -5.53 9.98 4.65
C LYS A 147 -5.77 9.04 3.44
N GLY A 148 -7.04 8.90 3.06
CA GLY A 148 -7.47 7.89 2.08
C GLY A 148 -6.86 8.02 0.69
N HIS A 149 -6.65 9.24 0.20
CA HIS A 149 -6.10 9.44 -1.14
C HIS A 149 -4.64 8.99 -1.26
N GLU A 150 -3.81 9.20 -0.23
CA GLU A 150 -2.39 8.81 -0.26
C GLU A 150 -2.24 7.29 -0.19
N VAL A 151 -2.97 6.67 0.73
CA VAL A 151 -3.00 5.20 0.85
C VAL A 151 -3.61 4.59 -0.40
N GLY A 152 -4.66 5.19 -0.97
CA GLY A 152 -5.27 4.75 -2.21
C GLY A 152 -4.33 4.80 -3.40
N LEU A 153 -3.53 5.87 -3.54
CA LEU A 153 -2.52 5.96 -4.60
C LEU A 153 -1.43 4.89 -4.43
N VAL A 154 -0.94 4.64 -3.22
CA VAL A 154 0.03 3.57 -2.94
C VAL A 154 -0.56 2.19 -3.27
N TYR A 155 -1.79 1.93 -2.85
CA TYR A 155 -2.49 0.67 -3.09
C TYR A 155 -2.69 0.42 -4.60
N LEU A 156 -3.24 1.39 -5.32
CA LEU A 156 -3.49 1.28 -6.76
C LEU A 156 -2.20 1.21 -7.56
N ALA A 157 -1.15 1.92 -7.15
CA ALA A 157 0.17 1.80 -7.75
C ALA A 157 0.74 0.38 -7.59
N GLY A 158 0.48 -0.26 -6.45
CA GLY A 158 0.80 -1.67 -6.18
C GLY A 158 0.07 -2.65 -7.09
N VAL A 159 -1.25 -2.49 -7.21
CA VAL A 159 -2.09 -3.30 -8.11
C VAL A 159 -1.58 -3.18 -9.55
N LEU A 160 -1.36 -1.96 -10.04
CA LEU A 160 -0.88 -1.72 -11.39
C LEU A 160 0.53 -2.27 -11.61
N ALA A 161 1.45 -2.06 -10.66
CA ALA A 161 2.80 -2.59 -10.76
C ALA A 161 2.83 -4.11 -10.68
N GLY A 162 1.96 -4.72 -9.89
CA GLY A 162 1.87 -6.17 -9.77
C GLY A 162 1.45 -6.83 -11.08
N SER A 163 0.42 -6.31 -11.74
CA SER A 163 -0.03 -6.83 -13.04
C SER A 163 0.98 -6.55 -14.16
N LEU A 164 1.58 -5.36 -14.21
CA LEU A 164 2.60 -5.01 -15.20
C LEU A 164 3.91 -5.80 -15.02
N ALA A 165 4.36 -6.02 -13.78
CA ALA A 165 5.53 -6.85 -13.53
C ALA A 165 5.26 -8.31 -13.91
N SER A 166 4.09 -8.84 -13.55
CA SER A 166 3.68 -10.20 -13.94
C SER A 166 3.61 -10.34 -15.45
N SER A 167 3.09 -9.34 -16.17
CA SER A 167 2.97 -9.41 -17.63
C SER A 167 4.32 -9.45 -18.37
N ILE A 168 5.40 -9.02 -17.71
CA ILE A 168 6.78 -9.04 -18.21
C ILE A 168 7.49 -10.33 -17.79
N PHE A 169 7.48 -10.65 -16.49
CA PHE A 169 8.32 -11.72 -15.91
C PHE A 169 7.60 -13.05 -15.72
N ASP A 170 6.27 -13.08 -15.80
CA ASP A 170 5.43 -14.28 -15.79
C ASP A 170 4.30 -14.15 -16.83
N PRO A 171 4.66 -13.96 -18.13
CA PRO A 171 3.77 -13.37 -19.13
C PRO A 171 2.55 -14.21 -19.49
N LEU A 172 2.51 -15.49 -19.13
CA LEU A 172 1.41 -16.41 -19.44
C LEU A 172 0.47 -16.64 -18.24
N THR A 173 0.74 -16.00 -17.10
CA THR A 173 -0.06 -16.19 -15.89
C THR A 173 -1.27 -15.26 -15.86
N VAL A 174 -2.45 -15.85 -15.67
CA VAL A 174 -3.71 -15.15 -15.39
C VAL A 174 -3.71 -14.66 -13.94
N LEU A 175 -4.13 -13.42 -13.68
CA LEU A 175 -4.11 -12.84 -12.33
C LEU A 175 -5.52 -12.56 -11.82
N VAL A 176 -5.71 -12.90 -10.55
CA VAL A 176 -6.84 -12.52 -9.71
C VAL A 176 -6.31 -12.22 -8.31
N GLY A 177 -6.86 -11.21 -7.66
CA GLY A 177 -6.64 -10.94 -6.23
C GLY A 177 -6.11 -9.54 -5.97
N ALA A 178 -6.54 -8.96 -4.85
CA ALA A 178 -6.11 -7.67 -4.33
C ALA A 178 -4.64 -7.60 -3.90
N SER A 179 -3.91 -8.72 -3.95
CA SER A 179 -2.62 -8.87 -3.28
C SER A 179 -1.53 -7.93 -3.81
N GLY A 180 -1.57 -7.50 -5.07
CA GLY A 180 -0.66 -6.44 -5.55
C GLY A 180 -0.75 -5.15 -4.71
N GLY A 181 -1.97 -4.76 -4.34
CA GLY A 181 -2.22 -3.63 -3.45
C GLY A 181 -1.87 -3.94 -1.99
N VAL A 182 -2.20 -5.13 -1.48
CA VAL A 182 -1.84 -5.57 -0.12
C VAL A 182 -0.32 -5.57 0.09
N TYR A 183 0.44 -6.06 -0.90
CA TYR A 183 1.90 -6.03 -0.88
C TYR A 183 2.48 -4.61 -1.02
N ALA A 184 1.78 -3.70 -1.68
CA ALA A 184 2.12 -2.29 -1.60
C ALA A 184 1.84 -1.69 -0.21
N LEU A 185 0.79 -2.12 0.50
CA LEU A 185 0.58 -1.73 1.90
C LEU A 185 1.70 -2.26 2.81
N TYR A 186 2.17 -3.49 2.60
CA TYR A 186 3.35 -4.01 3.31
C TYR A 186 4.59 -3.12 3.09
N GLY A 187 4.94 -2.84 1.83
CA GLY A 187 6.05 -1.96 1.49
C GLY A 187 5.87 -0.55 2.05
N GLY A 188 4.67 0.01 1.92
CA GLY A 188 4.29 1.31 2.46
C GLY A 188 4.41 1.39 3.98
N TYR A 189 3.96 0.37 4.69
CA TYR A 189 4.04 0.30 6.14
C TYR A 189 5.49 0.17 6.62
N PHE A 190 6.30 -0.62 5.91
CA PHE A 190 7.73 -0.74 6.17
C PHE A 190 8.46 0.59 5.97
N ILE A 191 8.29 1.25 4.81
CA ILE A 191 8.99 2.51 4.54
C ILE A 191 8.52 3.60 5.49
N ASN A 192 7.23 3.64 5.84
CA ASN A 192 6.70 4.52 6.87
C ASN A 192 7.35 4.29 8.25
N ALA A 193 7.63 3.04 8.63
CA ALA A 193 8.33 2.73 9.88
C ALA A 193 9.80 3.17 9.84
N VAL A 194 10.48 3.00 8.70
CA VAL A 194 11.88 3.39 8.50
C VAL A 194 12.05 4.92 8.51
N VAL A 195 11.25 5.64 7.73
CA VAL A 195 11.40 7.10 7.59
C VAL A 195 11.00 7.84 8.87
N ASN A 196 10.05 7.28 9.64
CA ASN A 196 9.58 7.86 10.89
C ASN A 196 10.22 7.23 12.13
N PHE A 197 11.28 6.44 11.95
CA PHE A 197 11.93 5.71 13.03
C PHE A 197 12.39 6.62 14.17
N LYS A 198 12.93 7.80 13.84
CA LYS A 198 13.42 8.78 14.84
C LYS A 198 12.32 9.37 15.74
N GLN A 199 11.05 9.23 15.37
CA GLN A 199 9.91 9.72 16.15
C GLN A 199 9.35 8.68 17.11
N MET A 200 9.92 7.48 17.11
CA MET A 200 9.56 6.39 18.01
C MET A 200 10.75 6.09 18.91
N LYS A 201 10.50 5.64 20.15
CA LYS A 201 11.59 5.12 20.99
C LYS A 201 12.20 3.89 20.31
N LEU A 202 13.53 3.75 20.42
CA LEU A 202 14.32 2.74 19.72
C LEU A 202 13.70 1.33 19.76
N ILE A 203 13.37 0.83 20.97
CA ILE A 203 12.78 -0.50 21.17
C ILE A 203 11.49 -0.69 20.36
N PHE A 204 10.60 0.30 20.34
CA PHE A 204 9.33 0.22 19.62
C PHE A 204 9.50 0.35 18.11
N GLY A 205 10.41 1.21 17.66
CA GLY A 205 10.77 1.32 16.24
C GLY A 205 11.32 0.00 15.69
N VAL A 206 12.28 -0.62 16.40
CA VAL A 206 12.87 -1.91 16.01
C VAL A 206 11.81 -3.02 16.05
N THR A 207 11.03 -3.10 17.12
CA THR A 207 9.99 -4.13 17.28
C THR A 207 8.95 -4.04 16.16
N ARG A 208 8.50 -2.82 15.81
CA ARG A 208 7.57 -2.57 14.71
C ARG A 208 8.15 -3.09 13.39
N ILE A 209 9.39 -2.73 13.05
CA ILE A 209 10.04 -3.18 11.81
C ILE A 209 10.18 -4.70 11.78
N LEU A 210 10.64 -5.31 12.87
CA LEU A 210 10.79 -6.77 12.96
C LEU A 210 9.46 -7.50 12.75
N ILE A 211 8.38 -7.04 13.39
CA ILE A 211 7.05 -7.64 13.23
C ILE A 211 6.59 -7.57 11.78
N ILE A 212 6.73 -6.41 11.12
CA ILE A 212 6.34 -6.26 9.71
C ILE A 212 7.15 -7.21 8.82
N VAL A 213 8.46 -7.26 9.02
CA VAL A 213 9.35 -8.14 8.23
C VAL A 213 8.97 -9.60 8.42
N LEU A 214 8.71 -10.04 9.65
CA LEU A 214 8.29 -11.42 9.94
C LEU A 214 6.96 -11.76 9.26
N ILE A 215 5.97 -10.86 9.31
CA ILE A 215 4.69 -11.05 8.63
C ILE A 215 4.88 -11.14 7.12
N VAL A 216 5.65 -10.22 6.51
CA VAL A 216 5.92 -10.22 5.06
C VAL A 216 6.63 -11.49 4.63
N VAL A 217 7.66 -11.91 5.37
CA VAL A 217 8.42 -13.14 5.05
C VAL A 217 7.54 -14.37 5.18
N ALA A 218 6.69 -14.45 6.21
CA ALA A 218 5.77 -15.56 6.39
C ALA A 218 4.72 -15.62 5.27
N ASP A 219 4.07 -14.50 4.94
CA ASP A 219 3.05 -14.42 3.90
C ASP A 219 3.63 -14.68 2.51
N PHE A 220 4.77 -14.05 2.18
CA PHE A 220 5.46 -14.26 0.90
C PHE A 220 6.02 -15.68 0.78
N GLY A 221 6.57 -16.22 1.87
CA GLY A 221 7.03 -17.61 1.95
C GLY A 221 5.88 -18.60 1.70
N TYR A 222 4.71 -18.34 2.28
CA TYR A 222 3.51 -19.14 2.02
C TYR A 222 3.04 -19.02 0.56
N ALA A 223 3.11 -17.83 -0.04
CA ALA A 223 2.81 -17.62 -1.46
C ALA A 223 3.76 -18.39 -2.38
N LEU A 224 5.06 -18.38 -2.09
CA LEU A 224 6.08 -19.16 -2.81
C LEU A 224 5.85 -20.67 -2.65
N TYR A 225 5.61 -21.13 -1.42
CA TYR A 225 5.28 -22.53 -1.14
C TYR A 225 4.09 -22.98 -1.99
N ARG A 226 3.00 -22.22 -2.00
CA ARG A 226 1.83 -22.51 -2.85
C ARG A 226 2.11 -22.49 -4.35
N ARG A 227 3.10 -21.70 -4.81
CA ARG A 227 3.48 -21.62 -6.23
C ARG A 227 4.29 -22.84 -6.67
N PHE A 228 5.18 -23.36 -5.83
CA PHE A 228 6.16 -24.38 -6.22
C PHE A 228 5.91 -25.78 -5.65
N ALA A 229 5.15 -25.92 -4.56
CA ALA A 229 4.95 -27.22 -3.89
C ALA A 229 4.06 -28.21 -4.66
N ASN A 230 3.74 -27.97 -5.94
CA ASN A 230 2.94 -28.84 -6.81
C ASN A 230 1.71 -29.47 -6.12
N LEU A 231 0.99 -28.67 -5.32
CA LEU A 231 -0.26 -29.12 -4.71
C LEU A 231 -1.28 -29.33 -5.84
N GLU A 232 -1.58 -30.58 -6.16
CA GLU A 232 -2.57 -30.94 -7.18
C GLU A 232 -3.89 -30.20 -6.92
N GLY A 233 -4.39 -29.50 -7.95
CA GLY A 233 -5.64 -28.71 -7.86
C GLY A 233 -5.50 -27.31 -7.24
N GLY A 234 -4.31 -26.89 -6.79
CA GLY A 234 -4.07 -25.57 -6.22
C GLY A 234 -3.96 -24.45 -7.26
N VAL A 235 -4.66 -23.33 -7.05
CA VAL A 235 -4.50 -22.12 -7.88
C VAL A 235 -3.13 -21.50 -7.65
N LYS A 236 -2.33 -21.40 -8.72
CA LYS A 236 -0.98 -20.82 -8.70
C LYS A 236 -1.04 -19.33 -8.32
N VAL A 237 -0.29 -18.96 -7.29
CA VAL A 237 -0.14 -17.56 -6.86
C VAL A 237 0.91 -16.85 -7.72
N SER A 238 0.68 -15.60 -8.10
CA SER A 238 1.71 -14.80 -8.78
C SER A 238 2.61 -14.11 -7.73
N PHE A 239 3.78 -14.70 -7.47
CA PHE A 239 4.78 -14.08 -6.60
C PHE A 239 5.38 -12.81 -7.23
N VAL A 240 5.39 -12.71 -8.57
CA VAL A 240 5.85 -11.52 -9.29
C VAL A 240 4.92 -10.35 -9.03
N ALA A 241 3.60 -10.57 -9.01
CA ALA A 241 2.64 -9.54 -8.66
C ALA A 241 2.87 -9.00 -7.24
N HIS A 242 3.17 -9.90 -6.30
CA HIS A 242 3.48 -9.53 -4.91
C HIS A 242 4.77 -8.69 -4.85
N LEU A 243 5.83 -9.11 -5.55
CA LEU A 243 7.09 -8.36 -5.59
C LEU A 243 6.92 -6.98 -6.22
N GLY A 244 6.19 -6.87 -7.33
CA GLY A 244 5.84 -5.60 -7.96
C GLY A 244 5.08 -4.67 -7.00
N GLY A 245 4.14 -5.24 -6.23
CA GLY A 245 3.44 -4.56 -5.15
C GLY A 245 4.38 -4.00 -4.08
N ILE A 246 5.28 -4.84 -3.52
CA ILE A 246 6.26 -4.39 -2.51
C ILE A 246 7.09 -3.22 -3.04
N VAL A 247 7.66 -3.34 -4.23
CA VAL A 247 8.52 -2.32 -4.83
C VAL A 247 7.77 -1.01 -5.05
N ALA A 248 6.52 -1.08 -5.53
CA ALA A 248 5.65 0.09 -5.66
C ALA A 248 5.33 0.71 -4.28
N GLY A 249 5.03 -0.12 -3.28
CA GLY A 249 4.79 0.32 -1.90
C GLY A 249 5.98 1.02 -1.28
N LEU A 250 7.20 0.49 -1.48
CA LEU A 250 8.43 1.10 -0.97
C LEU A 250 8.71 2.44 -1.65
N THR A 251 8.51 2.54 -2.96
CA THR A 251 8.83 3.76 -3.74
C THR A 251 7.74 4.82 -3.64
N ILE A 252 6.48 4.49 -3.93
CA ILE A 252 5.36 5.42 -3.86
C ILE A 252 4.99 5.72 -2.40
N GLY A 253 5.11 4.74 -1.49
CA GLY A 253 4.96 4.99 -0.06
C GLY A 253 6.04 5.93 0.49
N TYR A 254 7.27 5.90 -0.03
CA TYR A 254 8.30 6.90 0.33
C TYR A 254 7.83 8.31 -0.03
N VAL A 255 7.27 8.49 -1.23
CA VAL A 255 6.78 9.80 -1.72
C VAL A 255 5.66 10.35 -0.84
N PHE A 256 4.69 9.52 -0.46
CA PHE A 256 3.50 10.00 0.25
C PHE A 256 3.61 9.95 1.78
N PHE A 257 4.33 8.98 2.36
CA PHE A 257 4.38 8.78 3.81
C PHE A 257 5.53 9.53 4.50
N ILE A 258 6.38 10.21 3.74
CA ILE A 258 7.34 11.17 4.27
C ILE A 258 6.63 12.51 4.39
N LYS A 259 5.88 12.71 5.47
CA LYS A 259 5.23 14.01 5.73
C LYS A 259 5.85 14.80 6.88
N PHE A 260 7.02 14.39 7.34
CA PHE A 260 7.68 15.02 8.48
C PHE A 260 8.85 15.94 8.11
N ASN A 261 9.09 16.21 6.82
CA ASN A 261 10.20 17.04 6.40
C ASN A 261 9.77 18.05 5.34
N THR A 262 9.72 19.34 5.68
CA THR A 262 9.36 20.46 4.79
C THR A 262 10.31 20.64 3.59
N LYS A 263 11.33 19.78 3.45
CA LYS A 263 12.31 19.77 2.36
C LYS A 263 12.20 18.55 1.43
N LEU A 264 11.06 17.87 1.32
CA LEU A 264 10.90 16.69 0.45
C LEU A 264 11.36 16.91 -0.99
N CYS A 265 10.92 17.99 -1.65
CA CYS A 265 11.31 18.27 -3.03
C CYS A 265 12.81 18.52 -3.19
N LYS A 266 13.53 18.82 -2.10
CA LYS A 266 14.99 18.96 -2.07
C LYS A 266 15.70 17.61 -1.87
N ASN A 267 14.98 16.58 -1.46
CA ASN A 267 15.56 15.24 -1.30
C ASN A 267 15.62 14.55 -2.67
N PRO A 268 16.82 14.20 -3.18
CA PRO A 268 16.95 13.54 -4.48
C PRO A 268 16.22 12.20 -4.54
N LEU A 269 16.09 11.49 -3.40
CA LEU A 269 15.42 10.19 -3.36
C LEU A 269 13.93 10.28 -3.70
N PHE A 270 13.27 11.41 -3.38
CA PHE A 270 11.88 11.67 -3.77
C PHE A 270 11.71 11.60 -5.30
N TRP A 271 12.57 12.31 -6.03
CA TRP A 271 12.54 12.34 -7.48
C TRP A 271 12.97 11.02 -8.11
N ILE A 272 13.95 10.33 -7.51
CA ILE A 272 14.37 8.99 -7.95
C ILE A 272 13.21 7.99 -7.85
N CYS A 273 12.44 8.01 -6.75
CA CYS A 273 11.28 7.12 -6.61
C CYS A 273 10.19 7.40 -7.66
N ILE A 274 9.86 8.68 -7.88
CA ILE A 274 8.85 9.09 -8.89
C ILE A 274 9.31 8.72 -10.30
N LEU A 275 10.54 9.11 -10.66
CA LEU A 275 11.10 8.85 -11.99
C LEU A 275 11.25 7.35 -12.23
N GLY A 276 11.72 6.60 -11.23
CA GLY A 276 11.87 5.15 -11.33
C GLY A 276 10.53 4.46 -11.60
N TYR A 277 9.48 4.84 -10.88
CA TYR A 277 8.14 4.30 -11.12
C TYR A 277 7.58 4.70 -12.50
N ALA A 278 7.78 5.96 -12.92
CA ALA A 278 7.35 6.44 -14.22
C ALA A 278 8.07 5.71 -15.38
N VAL A 279 9.39 5.54 -15.28
CA VAL A 279 10.19 4.78 -16.25
C VAL A 279 9.72 3.33 -16.33
N PHE A 280 9.47 2.69 -15.18
CA PHE A 280 8.90 1.34 -15.13
C PHE A 280 7.55 1.26 -15.84
N LEU A 281 6.63 2.19 -15.57
CA LEU A 281 5.32 2.21 -16.24
C LEU A 281 5.45 2.38 -17.76
N ILE A 282 6.25 3.34 -18.22
CA ILE A 282 6.46 3.60 -19.65
C ILE A 282 7.05 2.35 -20.32
N PHE A 283 8.08 1.76 -19.72
CA PHE A 283 8.69 0.54 -20.23
C PHE A 283 7.69 -0.62 -20.27
N ALA A 284 6.93 -0.83 -19.19
CA ALA A 284 5.98 -1.93 -19.10
C ALA A 284 4.83 -1.79 -20.11
N VAL A 285 4.30 -0.58 -20.29
CA VAL A 285 3.28 -0.30 -21.31
C VAL A 285 3.85 -0.56 -22.70
N PHE A 286 5.05 -0.03 -23.00
CA PHE A 286 5.73 -0.29 -24.28
C PHE A 286 5.93 -1.79 -24.53
N PHE A 287 6.43 -2.52 -23.53
CA PHE A 287 6.62 -3.97 -23.61
C PHE A 287 5.31 -4.70 -23.92
N ASN A 288 4.21 -4.33 -23.24
CA ASN A 288 2.92 -4.97 -23.44
C ASN A 288 2.31 -4.69 -24.83
N ILE A 289 2.61 -3.54 -25.42
CA ILE A 289 2.10 -3.17 -26.75
C ILE A 289 2.94 -3.79 -27.88
N PHE A 290 4.28 -3.79 -27.74
CA PHE A 290 5.18 -4.03 -28.87
C PHE A 290 6.04 -5.30 -28.78
N ILE A 291 6.24 -5.86 -27.59
CA ILE A 291 7.23 -6.94 -27.38
C ILE A 291 6.59 -8.23 -26.88
N SER A 292 5.51 -8.13 -26.10
CA SER A 292 4.93 -9.22 -25.33
C SER A 292 4.79 -10.54 -26.12
N PRO A 293 5.32 -11.66 -25.61
CA PRO A 293 5.20 -12.97 -26.26
C PRO A 293 3.80 -13.60 -26.13
N ALA A 294 2.89 -12.97 -25.38
CA ALA A 294 1.53 -13.46 -25.14
C ALA A 294 0.49 -12.92 -26.16
N SER A 295 0.95 -12.37 -27.28
CA SER A 295 0.13 -11.84 -28.39
C SER A 295 -0.37 -12.91 -29.34
#